data_AF-A0AAN8TLA1-F1
#
_entry.id   AF-A0AAN8TLA1-F1
#
_cell.length_a   1.000
_cell.length_b   1.000
_cell.length_c   1.000
_cell.angle_alpha   90.00
_cell.angle_beta   90.00
_cell.angle_gamma   90.00
#
_symmetry.space_group_name_H-M   'P 1'
#
loop_
_entity.id
_entity.type
_entity.pdbx_description
1 polymer ?
#
loop_
_entity_poly.entity_id
_entity_poly.type
_entity_poly.pdbx_seq_one_letter_code
_entity_poly.pdbx_strand_id
1 'polypeptide(L)' 'MNILRIEQRGSRLNGAYGGEDLVDVFLRIKENDQLQFPITNDHIKAVILDMFTAGTETSSTTIIWALS' A
#
# COMPACT_ATOMS: atom_id res chain seq x y z
N MET A 1 28.04 21.52 -6.42
CA MET A 1 27.74 20.37 -5.55
C MET A 1 26.22 20.31 -5.41
N ASN A 2 25.58 19.32 -6.04
CA ASN A 2 24.16 19.40 -6.41
C ASN A 2 23.22 19.23 -5.21
N ILE A 3 22.42 20.27 -4.97
CA ILE A 3 21.33 20.35 -3.97
C ILE A 3 20.16 19.39 -4.25
N LEU A 4 20.14 18.74 -5.42
CA LEU A 4 19.11 17.79 -5.85
C LEU A 4 19.14 16.43 -5.10
N ARG A 5 20.14 16.19 -4.24
CA ARG A 5 20.31 14.90 -3.55
C ARG A 5 19.60 14.81 -2.19
N ILE A 6 19.09 15.92 -1.67
CA ILE A 6 18.49 15.98 -0.33
C ILE A 6 17.02 15.56 -0.35
N GLU A 7 16.30 15.85 -1.42
CA GLU A 7 14.87 15.52 -1.57
C GLU A 7 14.62 14.01 -1.81
N GLN A 8 15.60 13.30 -2.36
CA GLN A 8 15.51 11.84 -2.61
C GLN A 8 15.74 10.96 -1.37
N ARG A 9 15.91 11.56 -0.18
CA ARG A 9 16.25 10.82 1.04
C ARG A 9 15.02 10.37 1.84
N GLY A 10 13.85 10.96 1.61
CA GLY A 10 12.59 10.59 2.29
C GLY A 10 12.08 9.20 1.92
N SER A 11 12.29 8.76 0.67
CA SER A 11 11.81 7.47 0.17
C SER A 11 12.69 6.27 0.56
N ARG A 12 13.93 6.50 1.02
CA ARG A 12 14.91 5.42 1.27
C ARG A 12 14.86 4.79 2.67
N LEU A 13 13.90 5.19 3.51
CA LEU A 13 13.72 4.62 4.86
C LEU A 13 12.55 3.64 4.95
N ASN A 14 11.67 3.57 3.96
CA ASN A 14 10.60 2.58 3.89
C ASN A 14 11.20 1.26 3.44
N GLY A 15 11.35 0.33 4.39
CA GLY A 15 11.90 -1.00 4.17
C GLY A 15 12.97 -1.46 5.16
N ALA A 16 13.17 -0.75 6.28
CA ALA A 16 14.19 -1.10 7.27
C ALA A 16 14.07 -2.53 7.86
N TYR A 17 12.96 -3.24 7.64
CA TYR A 17 12.72 -4.62 8.11
C TYR A 17 12.04 -5.57 7.11
N GLY A 18 11.88 -5.18 5.84
CA GLY A 18 11.19 -5.98 4.81
C GLY A 18 11.03 -5.13 3.57
N GLY A 19 11.13 -5.71 2.37
CA GLY A 19 11.07 -4.95 1.12
C GLY A 19 9.77 -4.15 0.93
N GLU A 20 9.69 -3.44 -0.19
CA GLU A 20 8.51 -2.67 -0.57
C GLU A 20 7.21 -3.48 -0.47
N ASP A 21 6.25 -2.97 0.31
CA ASP A 21 4.92 -3.58 0.45
C ASP A 21 3.84 -2.84 -0.37
N LEU A 22 2.60 -3.36 -0.34
CA LEU A 22 1.50 -2.79 -1.13
C LEU A 22 1.19 -1.33 -0.75
N VAL A 23 1.34 -0.95 0.52
CA VAL A 23 1.10 0.42 0.98
C VAL A 23 2.21 1.33 0.45
N ASP A 24 3.46 0.88 0.51
CA ASP A 24 4.60 1.60 -0.09
C ASP A 24 4.39 1.84 -1.60
N VAL A 25 3.92 0.81 -2.34
CA VAL A 25 3.61 0.94 -3.77
C VAL A 25 2.50 1.97 -4.00
N PHE A 26 1.40 1.92 -3.23
CA PHE A 26 0.31 2.88 -3.36
C PHE A 26 0.74 4.31 -3.09
N LEU A 27 1.56 4.53 -2.07
CA LEU A 27 2.10 5.86 -1.74
C LEU A 27 3.05 6.36 -2.82
N ARG A 28 3.94 5.51 -3.34
CA ARG A 28 4.83 5.87 -4.45
C ARG A 28 4.05 6.24 -5.72
N ILE A 29 2.97 5.50 -6.03
CA ILE A 29 2.13 5.80 -7.20
C ILE A 29 1.37 7.11 -6.98
N LYS A 30 0.84 7.34 -5.77
CA LYS A 30 0.19 8.60 -5.40
C LYS A 30 1.13 9.81 -5.53
N GLU A 31 2.39 9.66 -5.16
CA GLU A 31 3.43 10.70 -5.29
C GLU A 31 3.84 10.97 -6.75
N ASN A 32 3.39 10.15 -7.70
CA ASN A 32 3.65 10.36 -9.12
C ASN A 32 2.57 11.26 -9.76
N ASP A 33 2.92 12.53 -9.99
CA ASP A 33 2.04 13.53 -10.60
C ASP A 33 1.77 13.33 -12.11
N GLN A 34 2.32 12.29 -12.74
CA GLN A 34 2.16 12.02 -14.19
C GLN A 34 0.95 11.14 -14.53
N LEU A 35 0.15 10.76 -13.54
CA LEU A 35 -1.05 9.94 -13.76
C LEU A 35 -2.14 10.77 -14.44
N GLN A 36 -2.71 10.23 -15.53
CA GLN A 36 -3.90 10.80 -16.16
C GLN A 36 -5.06 10.91 -15.15
N PHE A 37 -5.12 10.00 -14.18
CA PHE A 37 -6.08 10.00 -13.08
C PHE A 37 -5.34 9.89 -11.74
N PRO A 38 -5.26 10.98 -10.96
CA PRO A 38 -4.56 10.96 -9.68
C PRO A 38 -5.18 9.97 -8.68
N ILE A 39 -4.32 9.21 -7.99
CA ILE A 39 -4.74 8.36 -6.88
C ILE A 39 -4.87 9.22 -5.62
N THR A 40 -6.01 9.12 -4.93
CA THR A 40 -6.27 9.83 -3.67
C THR A 40 -6.07 8.90 -2.48
N ASN A 41 -5.97 9.48 -1.27
CA ASN A 41 -5.95 8.67 -0.05
C ASN A 41 -7.23 7.84 0.13
N ASP A 42 -8.35 8.30 -0.41
CA ASP A 42 -9.63 7.57 -0.34
C ASP A 42 -9.62 6.34 -1.25
N HIS A 43 -9.01 6.42 -2.44
CA HIS A 43 -8.79 5.25 -3.29
C HIS A 43 -7.93 4.20 -2.60
N ILE A 44 -6.82 4.62 -1.97
CA ILE A 44 -5.91 3.70 -1.26
C ILE A 44 -6.65 3.04 -0.08
N LYS A 45 -7.36 3.84 0.73
CA LYS A 45 -8.16 3.32 1.85
C LYS A 45 -9.24 2.36 1.39
N ALA A 46 -9.92 2.64 0.28
CA ALA A 46 -10.97 1.78 -0.26
C ALA A 46 -10.43 0.40 -0.66
N VAL A 47 -9.28 0.34 -1.35
CA VAL A 47 -8.67 -0.93 -1.76
C VAL A 47 -8.19 -1.74 -0.56
N ILE A 48 -7.55 -1.09 0.42
CA ILE A 48 -7.11 -1.76 1.66
C ILE A 48 -8.32 -2.34 2.40
N LEU A 49 -9.39 -1.55 2.55
CA LEU A 49 -10.60 -1.99 3.23
C LEU A 49 -11.23 -3.19 2.54
N ASP A 50 -11.39 -3.13 1.21
CA ASP A 50 -11.96 -4.21 0.40
C ASP A 50 -11.21 -5.53 0.56
N MET A 51 -9.87 -5.47 0.53
CA MET A 51 -9.01 -6.63 0.75
C MET A 51 -9.19 -7.25 2.14
N PHE A 52 -9.25 -6.42 3.19
CA PHE A 52 -9.46 -6.91 4.55
C PHE A 52 -10.86 -7.51 4.72
N THR A 53 -11.90 -6.88 4.17
CA THR A 53 -13.27 -7.38 4.28
C THR A 53 -13.42 -8.72 3.55
N ALA A 54 -12.99 -8.79 2.29
CA ALA A 54 -13.10 -10.01 1.49
C ALA A 54 -12.21 -11.14 2.03
N GLY A 55 -10.97 -10.83 2.44
CA GLY A 55 -10.04 -11.80 2.99
C GLY A 55 -10.47 -12.36 4.35
N THR A 56 -11.05 -11.53 5.21
CA THR A 56 -11.50 -11.95 6.55
C THR A 56 -12.72 -12.86 6.45
N GLU A 57 -13.72 -12.52 5.63
CA GLU A 57 -14.93 -13.34 5.46
C GLU A 57 -14.57 -14.73 4.94
N THR A 58 -13.82 -14.79 3.84
CA THR A 58 -13.41 -16.07 3.22
C THR A 58 -12.58 -16.93 4.17
N SER A 59 -11.55 -16.35 4.82
CA SER A 59 -10.70 -17.08 5.76
C SER A 59 -11.48 -17.57 6.99
N SER A 60 -12.36 -16.72 7.55
CA SER A 60 -13.18 -17.08 8.70
C SER A 60 -14.13 -18.22 8.35
N THR A 61 -14.78 -18.17 7.18
CA THR A 61 -15.61 -19.26 6.68
C THR A 61 -14.82 -20.56 6.57
N THR A 62 -13.61 -20.54 6.00
CA THR A 62 -12.74 -21.73 5.93
C THR A 62 -12.40 -22.29 7.32
N ILE A 63 -12.10 -21.44 8.30
CA ILE A 63 -11.82 -21.88 9.68
C ILE A 63 -13.07 -22.51 10.31
N ILE A 64 -14.25 -21.91 10.12
CA ILE A 64 -15.53 -22.44 10.59
C ILE A 64 -15.76 -23.85 10.02
N TRP A 65 -15.52 -24.04 8.71
CA TRP A 65 -15.61 -25.36 8.08
C TRP A 65 -14.62 -26.37 8.66
N ALA A 66 -13.38 -25.95 8.93
CA ALA A 66 -12.35 -26.85 9.46
C ALA A 66 -12.62 -27.30 10.91
N LEU A 67 -13.35 -26.50 11.69
CA LEU A 67 -13.73 -26.82 13.07
C LEU A 67 -15.03 -27.63 13.18
N SER A 68 -15.90 -27.54 12.17
CA SER A 68 -17.21 -28.23 12.13
C SER A 68 -17.07 -29.72 11.81
#